data_AF-A0A1X7IKJ9-F1
#
_entry.id   AF-A0A1X7IKJ9-F1
#
_cell.length_a   1.000
_cell.length_b   1.000
_cell.length_c   1.000
_cell.angle_alpha   90.00
_cell.angle_beta   90.00
_cell.angle_gamma   90.00
#
_symmetry.space_group_name_H-M   'P 1'
#
loop_
_entity.id
_entity.type
_entity.pdbx_description
1 polymer ?
#
loop_
_entity_poly.entity_id
_entity_poly.type
_entity_poly.pdbx_seq_one_letter_code
_entity_poly.pdbx_strand_id
1 'polypeptide(L)' 'MVSRESKWCWWMIVVAVLNLALPFGPLRDRGSLYGSFAFWLSLTVIVIISGAVYTVDWGKSEGDA' A
#
# COMPACT_ATOMS: atom_id res chain seq x y z
N MET A 1 1.32 -20.01 10.87
CA MET A 1 0.74 -19.29 9.73
C MET A 1 0.65 -17.81 10.10
N VAL A 2 1.22 -16.91 9.30
CA VAL A 2 1.13 -15.46 9.56
C VAL A 2 -0.31 -15.00 9.29
N SER A 3 -0.96 -14.32 10.24
CA SER A 3 -2.35 -13.83 10.06
C SER A 3 -2.44 -12.85 8.89
N ARG A 4 -3.63 -12.73 8.27
CA ARG A 4 -3.88 -11.74 7.20
C ARG A 4 -3.54 -10.32 7.66
N GLU A 5 -3.81 -10.02 8.92
CA GLU A 5 -3.51 -8.74 9.57
C GLU A 5 -2.00 -8.52 9.65
N SER A 6 -1.23 -9.55 10.03
CA SER A 6 0.23 -9.44 10.08
C SER A 6 0.85 -9.32 8.68
N LYS A 7 0.29 -9.98 7.65
CA LYS A 7 0.68 -9.75 6.25
C LYS A 7 0.36 -8.32 5.79
N TRP A 8 -0.79 -7.78 6.21
CA TRP A 8 -1.18 -6.39 5.94
C TRP A 8 -0.24 -5.38 6.60
N CYS A 9 0.11 -5.57 7.87
CA CYS A 9 1.08 -4.74 8.57
C CYS A 9 2.45 -4.76 7.86
N TRP A 10 2.95 -5.94 7.49
CA TRP A 10 4.22 -6.06 6.75
C TRP A 10 4.16 -5.38 5.39
N TRP A 11 3.05 -5.51 4.67
CA TRP A 11 2.83 -4.81 3.41
C TRP A 11 2.87 -3.29 3.59
N MET A 12 2.21 -2.77 4.63
CA MET A 12 2.21 -1.33 4.93
C MET A 12 3.59 -0.79 5.29
N ILE A 13 4.42 -1.57 5.98
CA ILE A 13 5.81 -1.21 6.25
C ILE A 13 6.59 -1.06 4.93
N VAL A 14 6.43 -2.00 3.99
CA VAL A 14 7.08 -1.91 2.67
C VAL A 14 6.62 -0.66 1.91
N VAL A 15 5.32 -0.38 1.90
CA VAL A 15 4.76 0.83 1.26
C VAL A 15 5.33 2.09 1.92
N ALA A 16 5.43 2.15 3.24
CA ALA A 16 5.99 3.29 3.96
C ALA A 16 7.47 3.50 3.62
N VAL A 17 8.26 2.43 3.56
CA VAL A 17 9.68 2.49 3.15
C VAL A 17 9.80 2.97 1.71
N LEU A 18 8.97 2.48 0.78
CA LEU A 18 8.93 2.97 -0.60
C LEU A 18 8.57 4.46 -0.66
N ASN A 19 7.61 4.90 0.15
CA ASN A 19 7.18 6.29 0.22
C ASN A 19 8.32 7.23 0.66
N LEU A 20 9.24 6.74 1.50
CA LEU A 20 10.45 7.48 1.88
C LEU A 20 11.57 7.34 0.83
N ALA A 21 11.86 6.12 0.39
CA ALA A 21 13.02 5.83 -0.46
C ALA A 21 12.90 6.40 -1.88
N LEU A 22 11.69 6.41 -2.44
CA LEU A 22 11.45 6.82 -3.81
C LEU A 22 11.66 8.32 -4.08
N PRO A 23 11.12 9.27 -3.28
CA PRO A 23 11.37 10.70 -3.50
C PRO A 23 12.82 11.10 -3.25
N PHE A 24 13.53 10.44 -2.32
CA PHE A 24 14.94 10.74 -2.02
C PHE A 24 15.93 9.91 -2.84
N GLY A 25 15.46 8.91 -3.59
CA GLY A 25 16.27 8.01 -4.42
C GLY A 25 15.96 8.21 -5.91
N PRO A 26 15.38 7.22 -6.61
CA PRO A 26 15.29 7.23 -8.08
C PRO A 26 14.34 8.29 -8.66
N LEU A 27 13.40 8.83 -7.89
CA LEU A 27 12.56 9.95 -8.34
C LEU A 27 13.15 11.33 -8.02
N ARG A 28 14.27 11.40 -7.29
CA ARG A 28 14.90 12.66 -6.86
C ARG A 28 15.25 13.58 -8.02
N ASP A 29 15.85 13.04 -9.08
CA ASP A 29 16.28 13.80 -10.27
C ASP A 29 15.24 13.78 -11.40
N ARG A 30 14.16 13.00 -11.26
CA ARG A 30 13.05 12.97 -12.21
C ARG A 30 12.01 14.00 -11.83
N GLY A 31 12.41 15.27 -11.88
CA GLY A 31 11.56 16.45 -11.68
C GLY A 31 10.49 16.66 -12.76
N SER A 32 9.88 15.59 -13.27
CA SER A 32 8.69 15.68 -14.11
C SER A 32 7.46 15.49 -13.22
N LEU A 33 6.64 16.54 -13.14
CA LEU A 33 5.33 16.51 -12.48
C LEU A 33 4.48 15.34 -13.00
N TYR A 34 4.57 15.01 -14.29
CA TYR A 34 3.73 13.99 -14.90
C TYR A 34 4.09 12.57 -14.46
N GLY A 35 5.37 12.22 -14.47
CA GLY A 35 5.84 10.88 -14.10
C GLY A 35 5.71 10.61 -12.59
N SER A 36 6.08 11.58 -11.77
CA SER A 36 6.00 11.47 -10.31
C SER A 36 4.54 11.43 -9.84
N PHE A 37 3.67 12.29 -10.38
CA PHE A 37 2.25 12.28 -10.02
C PHE A 37 1.57 10.95 -10.40
N ALA A 38 1.79 10.47 -11.62
CA ALA A 38 1.23 9.18 -12.06
C ALA A 38 1.71 8.02 -11.19
N PHE A 39 3.00 8.01 -10.83
CA PHE A 39 3.56 7.00 -9.92
C PHE A 39 2.86 6.99 -8.55
N TRP A 40 2.75 8.17 -7.92
CA TRP A 40 2.10 8.29 -6.60
C TRP A 40 0.62 7.94 -6.64
N LEU A 41 -0.05 8.29 -7.74
CA LEU A 41 -1.46 7.97 -7.94
C LEU A 41 -1.66 6.46 -8.11
N SER A 42 -0.82 5.79 -8.89
CA SER A 42 -0.83 4.32 -9.00
C SER A 42 -0.55 3.63 -7.66
N LEU A 43 0.45 4.11 -6.90
CA LEU A 43 0.75 3.57 -5.57
C LEU A 43 -0.45 3.71 -4.63
N THR A 44 -1.12 4.85 -4.65
CA THR A 44 -2.33 5.10 -3.85
C THR A 44 -3.44 4.13 -4.21
N VAL A 45 -3.71 3.92 -5.50
CA VAL A 45 -4.72 2.94 -5.97
C VAL A 45 -4.38 1.53 -5.50
N ILE A 46 -3.11 1.10 -5.60
CA ILE A 46 -2.65 -0.21 -5.13
C ILE A 46 -2.90 -0.36 -3.62
N VAL A 47 -2.59 0.65 -2.82
CA VAL A 47 -2.81 0.62 -1.37
C VAL A 47 -4.30 0.50 -1.03
N ILE A 48 -5.17 1.27 -1.70
CA ILE A 48 -6.62 1.21 -1.48
C ILE A 48 -7.17 -0.17 -1.82
N ILE A 49 -6.82 -0.73 -2.98
CA ILE A 49 -7.25 -2.07 -3.41
C ILE A 49 -6.75 -3.12 -2.42
N SER A 50 -5.47 -3.06 -2.05
CA SER A 50 -4.89 -3.99 -1.10
C SER A 50 -5.60 -3.88 0.25
N GLY A 51 -5.91 -2.67 0.71
CA GLY A 51 -6.68 -2.43 1.92
C GLY A 51 -8.02 -3.13 1.87
N ALA A 52 -8.81 -2.87 0.83
CA ALA A 52 -10.08 -3.55 0.63
C ALA A 52 -9.94 -5.08 0.70
N VAL A 53 -8.95 -5.68 0.00
CA VAL A 53 -8.74 -7.14 0.02
C VAL A 53 -8.32 -7.66 1.39
N TYR A 54 -7.40 -7.00 2.08
CA TYR A 54 -6.88 -7.49 3.35
C TYR A 54 -7.84 -7.23 4.52
N THR A 55 -8.68 -6.20 4.45
CA THR A 55 -9.61 -5.82 5.52
C THR A 55 -11.06 -6.28 5.31
N VAL A 56 -11.44 -6.82 4.14
CA VAL A 56 -12.85 -7.19 3.86
C VAL A 56 -13.48 -8.18 4.86
N ASP A 57 -12.67 -9.08 5.43
CA ASP A 57 -13.15 -10.07 6.41
C ASP A 57 -12.85 -9.67 7.86
N TRP A 58 -12.29 -8.47 8.08
CA TRP A 58 -11.95 -7.99 9.40
C TRP A 58 -13.26 -7.64 10.13
N GLY A 59 -13.70 -8.53 11.02
CA GLY A 59 -14.96 -8.37 11.76
C GLY A 59 -16.14 -9.18 11.23
N LYS A 60 -15.96 -10.08 10.25
CA LYS A 60 -16.90 -11.20 10.05
C LYS A 60 -16.75 -12.17 11.23
N SER A 61 -17.39 -11.80 12.34
CA SER A 61 -17.64 -12.72 13.44
C SER A 61 -18.52 -13.87 12.96
N GLU A 62 -18.28 -15.03 13.53
CA GLU A 62 -18.90 -16.35 13.27
C GLU A 62 -20.41 -16.36 13.58
N GLY A 63 -21.21 -15.59 12.85
CA GLY A 63 -22.65 -15.43 13.09
C GLY A 63 -23.50 -15.08 11.86
N ASP A 64 -22.89 -14.87 10.69
CA ASP A 64 -23.62 -14.66 9.42
C ASP A 64 -23.34 -15.85 8.49
N ALA A 65 -23.92 -17.00 8.82
CA ALA A 65 -24.05 -18.18 7.96
C ALA A 65 -25.50 -18.31 7.48
#